data_AF-A0A1G1Q9D7-F1
#
_entry.id   AF-A0A1G1Q9D7-F1
#
_cell.length_a   1.000
_cell.length_b   1.000
_cell.length_c   1.000
_cell.angle_alpha   90.00
_cell.angle_beta   90.00
_cell.angle_gamma   90.00
#
_symmetry.space_group_name_H-M   'P 1'
#
loop_
_entity.id
_entity.type
_entity.pdbx_description
1 polymer ?
#
loop_
_entity_poly.entity_id
_entity_poly.type
_entity_poly.pdbx_seq_one_letter_code
_entity_poly.pdbx_strand_id
1 'polypeptide(L)'
;MITEPGMDGLIADNNNPIDDIVRKMKISIKNNNAVMVFIVGHHDCRANPRSDLLHNEQVLKAVDRIKKAITQMPVIGIWVNSEWKVVKL
;
A
#
# COMPACT_ATOMS: atom_id res chain seq x y z
N MET A 1 -5.01 -10.72 -1.77
CA MET A 1 -4.42 -9.76 -0.81
C MET A 1 -2.93 -10.03 -0.73
N ILE A 2 -2.10 -8.99 -0.67
CA ILE A 2 -0.63 -9.11 -0.53
C ILE A 2 -0.28 -8.39 0.77
N THR A 3 0.35 -9.09 1.71
CA THR A 3 0.62 -8.59 3.06
C THR A 3 2.08 -8.79 3.41
N GLU A 4 2.69 -7.77 4.01
CA GLU A 4 4.03 -7.78 4.59
C GLU A 4 4.00 -6.88 5.83
N PRO A 5 4.84 -7.13 6.84
CA PRO A 5 4.95 -6.25 8.01
C PRO A 5 5.37 -4.84 7.58
N GLY A 6 4.62 -3.80 7.97
CA GLY A 6 4.97 -2.40 7.67
C GLY A 6 4.91 -2.03 6.19
N MET A 7 4.00 -2.66 5.43
CA MET A 7 3.91 -2.56 3.97
C MET A 7 3.91 -1.12 3.42
N ASP A 8 3.22 -0.19 4.08
CA ASP A 8 3.17 1.21 3.69
C ASP A 8 4.54 1.88 3.77
N GLY A 9 5.25 1.73 4.89
CA GLY A 9 6.62 2.21 5.06
C GLY A 9 7.61 1.52 4.12
N LEU A 10 7.46 0.20 3.95
CA LEU A 10 8.31 -0.60 3.05
C LEU A 10 8.23 -0.09 1.62
N ILE A 11 7.02 0.10 1.09
CA ILE A 11 6.82 0.60 -0.28
C ILE A 11 7.18 2.09 -0.37
N ALA A 12 6.90 2.90 0.65
CA ALA A 12 7.18 4.34 0.63
C ALA A 12 8.68 4.68 0.55
N ASP A 13 9.55 3.83 1.08
CA ASP A 13 11.00 4.02 1.01
C ASP A 13 11.57 3.55 -0.33
N ASN A 14 12.00 4.50 -1.16
CA ASN A 14 12.56 4.24 -2.49
C ASN A 14 13.80 3.32 -2.50
N ASN A 15 14.49 3.16 -1.37
CA ASN A 15 15.64 2.26 -1.26
C ASN A 15 15.24 0.79 -1.13
N ASN A 16 13.99 0.50 -0.71
CA ASN A 16 13.51 -0.87 -0.59
C ASN A 16 13.14 -1.44 -1.96
N PRO A 17 13.59 -2.64 -2.34
CA PRO A 17 13.14 -3.29 -3.56
C PRO A 17 11.66 -3.70 -3.42
N ILE A 18 10.86 -3.42 -4.46
CA ILE A 18 9.43 -3.77 -4.48
C ILE A 18 9.10 -4.78 -5.58
N ASP A 19 10.10 -5.37 -6.24
CA ASP A 19 9.92 -6.23 -7.41
C ASP A 19 9.04 -7.45 -7.12
N ASP A 20 9.20 -8.07 -5.94
CA ASP A 20 8.39 -9.22 -5.55
C ASP A 20 6.92 -8.84 -5.30
N ILE A 21 6.67 -7.67 -4.69
CA ILE A 21 5.32 -7.12 -4.51
C ILE A 21 4.70 -6.84 -5.87
N VAL A 22 5.42 -6.16 -6.77
CA VAL A 22 4.96 -5.84 -8.13
C VAL A 22 4.70 -7.12 -8.94
N ARG A 23 5.54 -8.15 -8.79
CA ARG A 23 5.34 -9.46 -9.42
C ARG A 23 4.04 -10.11 -8.94
N LYS A 24 3.80 -10.17 -7.62
CA LYS A 24 2.54 -10.68 -7.03
C LYS A 24 1.33 -9.88 -7.53
N MET A 25 1.45 -8.55 -7.62
CA MET A 25 0.41 -7.69 -8.17
C MET A 25 0.10 -8.01 -9.63
N LYS A 26 1.11 -8.11 -10.50
CA LYS A 26 0.93 -8.44 -11.93
C LYS A 26 0.23 -9.78 -12.13
N ILE A 27 0.56 -10.80 -11.34
CA ILE A 27 -0.13 -12.09 -11.34
C ILE A 27 -1.61 -11.90 -10.97
N SER A 28 -1.90 -11.14 -9.91
CA SER A 28 -3.28 -10.88 -9.48
C SER A 28 -4.07 -10.08 -10.51
N ILE A 29 -3.48 -9.08 -11.14
CA ILE A 29 -4.13 -8.27 -12.18
C ILE A 29 -4.45 -9.14 -13.39
N LYS A 30 -3.48 -9.93 -13.87
CA LYS A 30 -3.62 -10.75 -15.08
C LYS A 30 -4.59 -11.92 -14.90
N ASN A 31 -4.52 -12.61 -13.76
CA ASN A 31 -5.22 -13.88 -13.59
C ASN A 31 -6.56 -13.74 -12.85
N ASN A 32 -6.72 -12.69 -12.03
CA ASN A 32 -7.91 -12.50 -11.20
C ASN A 32 -8.74 -11.27 -11.60
N ASN A 33 -8.47 -10.66 -12.76
CA ASN A 33 -9.17 -9.47 -13.29
C ASN A 33 -9.32 -8.36 -12.25
N ALA A 34 -8.28 -8.11 -11.45
CA ALA A 34 -8.30 -6.99 -10.53
C ALA A 34 -8.48 -5.69 -11.34
N VAL A 35 -9.42 -4.84 -10.92
CA VAL A 35 -9.71 -3.56 -11.59
C VAL A 35 -9.17 -2.36 -10.83
N MET A 36 -8.69 -2.56 -9.60
CA MET A 36 -8.11 -1.52 -8.76
C MET A 36 -7.15 -2.10 -7.72
N VAL A 37 -6.31 -1.23 -7.15
CA VAL A 37 -5.38 -1.53 -6.07
C VAL A 37 -5.65 -0.60 -4.90
N PHE A 38 -5.67 -1.17 -3.70
CA PHE A 38 -5.67 -0.40 -2.46
C PHE A 38 -4.34 -0.58 -1.73
N ILE A 39 -3.73 0.54 -1.32
CA ILE A 39 -2.63 0.55 -0.36
C ILE A 39 -3.24 0.88 1.00
N VAL A 40 -3.06 -0.02 1.96
CA VAL A 40 -3.75 0.02 3.24
C VAL A 40 -2.73 0.23 4.35
N GLY A 41 -2.83 1.37 5.05
CA GLY A 41 -2.21 1.57 6.36
C GLY A 41 -3.25 1.34 7.45
N HIS A 42 -2.80 1.03 8.67
CA HIS A 42 -3.70 0.90 9.82
C HIS A 42 -3.04 1.39 11.10
N HIS A 43 -3.87 1.89 12.03
CA HIS A 43 -3.44 2.16 13.40
C HIS A 43 -2.99 0.85 14.06
N ASP A 44 -2.05 0.90 15.00
CA ASP A 44 -1.44 -0.28 15.65
C ASP A 44 -0.55 -1.16 14.72
N CYS A 45 0.06 -0.57 13.69
CA CYS A 45 1.07 -1.27 12.89
C CYS A 45 2.39 -1.46 13.66
N ARG A 46 2.53 -2.57 14.36
CA ARG A 46 3.72 -2.86 15.21
C ARG A 46 5.05 -2.92 14.43
N ALA A 47 4.98 -3.32 13.16
CA ALA A 47 6.17 -3.44 12.30
C ALA A 47 6.59 -2.13 11.63
N ASN A 48 5.80 -1.07 11.79
CA ASN A 48 6.13 0.28 11.35
C ASN A 48 5.72 1.25 12.47
N PRO A 49 6.45 1.32 13.59
CA PRO A 49 6.04 2.05 14.79
C PRO A 49 6.18 3.57 14.58
N ARG A 50 5.22 4.17 13.87
CA ARG A 50 5.17 5.58 13.49
C ARG A 50 3.83 6.20 13.89
N SER A 51 3.74 7.52 13.80
CA SER A 51 2.46 8.21 14.01
C SER A 51 1.50 7.95 12.85
N ASP A 52 0.19 8.00 13.12
CA ASP A 52 -0.86 7.91 12.10
C ASP A 52 -0.63 8.89 10.93
N LEU A 53 -0.16 10.11 11.24
CA LEU A 53 0.18 11.10 10.22
C LEU A 53 1.27 10.59 9.27
N LEU A 54 2.35 10.04 9.83
CA LEU A 54 3.46 9.54 9.02
C LEU A 54 3.07 8.27 8.25
N HIS A 55 2.24 7.40 8.82
CA HIS A 55 1.63 6.29 8.10
C HIS A 55 0.82 6.77 6.89
N ASN A 56 -0.05 7.77 7.08
CA ASN A 56 -0.86 8.31 5.99
C ASN A 56 0.02 8.89 4.86
N GLU A 57 1.08 9.62 5.22
CA GLU A 57 2.07 10.09 4.24
C GLU A 57 2.78 8.94 3.51
N GLN A 58 3.13 7.87 4.23
CA GLN A 58 3.74 6.67 3.65
C GLN A 58 2.78 5.96 2.70
N VAL A 59 1.49 5.82 3.06
CA VAL A 59 0.47 5.27 2.17
C VAL A 59 0.37 6.08 0.88
N LEU A 60 0.35 7.41 0.95
CA LEU A 60 0.30 8.26 -0.25
C LEU A 60 1.56 8.12 -1.11
N LYS A 61 2.76 8.10 -0.50
CA LYS A 61 4.03 7.84 -1.22
C LYS A 61 4.04 6.45 -1.87
N ALA A 62 3.54 5.44 -1.17
CA ALA A 62 3.43 4.09 -1.67
C ALA A 62 2.45 3.99 -2.84
N VAL A 63 1.31 4.69 -2.77
CA VAL A 63 0.37 4.83 -3.89
C VAL A 63 1.09 5.39 -5.12
N ASP A 64 1.82 6.50 -4.98
CA ASP A 64 2.52 7.12 -6.10
C ASP A 64 3.63 6.23 -6.69
N ARG A 65 4.36 5.52 -5.83
CA ARG A 65 5.40 4.58 -6.27
C ARG A 65 4.79 3.41 -7.03
N ILE A 66 3.69 2.84 -6.53
CA ILE A 66 3.00 1.73 -7.17
C ILE A 66 2.37 2.16 -8.50
N LYS A 67 1.73 3.34 -8.56
CA LYS A 67 1.21 3.90 -9.82
C LYS A 67 2.26 3.97 -10.92
N LYS A 68 3.52 4.28 -10.57
CA LYS A 68 4.64 4.30 -11.52
C LYS A 68 5.13 2.91 -11.91
N ALA A 69 4.97 1.92 -11.03
CA ALA A 69 5.47 0.56 -11.21
C ALA A 69 4.50 -0.39 -11.94
N ILE A 70 3.20 -0.09 -11.94
CA ILE A 70 2.15 -0.90 -12.59
C ILE A 70 1.40 -0.10 -13.67
N THR A 71 0.63 -0.80 -14.50
CA THR A 71 -0.17 -0.22 -15.60
C THR A 71 -1.33 0.65 -15.10
N GLN A 72 -1.95 1.44 -16.00
CA GLN A 72 -3.03 2.42 -15.78
C GLN A 72 -4.29 1.85 -15.09
N MET A 73 -4.18 1.49 -13.83
CA MET A 73 -5.27 1.10 -12.96
C MET A 73 -5.36 2.06 -11.78
N PRO A 74 -6.56 2.29 -11.22
CA PRO A 74 -6.70 3.07 -10.00
C PRO A 74 -5.91 2.44 -8.86
N VAL A 75 -5.04 3.25 -8.25
CA VAL A 75 -4.35 2.93 -6.99
C VAL A 75 -4.82 3.93 -5.95
N ILE A 76 -5.44 3.45 -4.89
CA ILE A 76 -6.09 4.26 -3.86
C ILE A 76 -5.45 3.99 -2.50
N GLY A 77 -5.11 5.05 -1.77
CA GLY A 77 -4.68 4.96 -0.38
C GLY A 77 -5.89 4.89 0.55
N ILE A 78 -5.86 3.98 1.51
CA ILE A 78 -6.86 3.93 2.59
C ILE A 78 -6.16 3.76 3.94
N TRP A 79 -6.79 4.33 4.97
CA TRP A 79 -6.37 4.27 6.36
C TRP A 79 -7.43 3.56 7.19
N VAL A 80 -7.01 2.61 8.03
CA VAL A 80 -7.86 1.98 9.04
C VAL A 80 -7.57 2.63 10.39
N ASN A 81 -8.43 3.56 10.81
CA ASN A 81 -8.24 4.37 12.01
C ASN A 81 -8.46 3.56 13.30
N SER A 82 -8.23 4.19 14.47
CA SER A 82 -8.34 3.59 15.81
C SER A 82 -9.69 2.99 16.18
N GLU A 83 -10.74 3.32 15.44
CA GLU A 83 -12.09 2.75 15.59
C GLU A 83 -12.35 1.61 14.61
N TRP A 84 -11.31 1.14 13.91
CA TRP A 84 -11.38 0.17 12.81
C TRP A 84 -12.27 0.61 11.64
N LYS A 85 -12.39 1.93 11.44
CA LYS A 85 -13.11 2.51 10.30
C LYS A 85 -12.14 2.82 9.17
N VAL A 86 -12.61 2.55 7.94
CA VAL A 86 -11.86 2.83 6.72
C VAL A 86 -12.09 4.28 6.30
N VAL A 87 -11.00 5.01 6.10
CA VAL A 87 -10.98 6.37 5.58
C VAL A 87 -10.16 6.36 4.29
N LYS A 88 -10.68 7.00 3.23
CA LYS A 88 -9.91 7.21 2.00
C LYS A 88 -8.92 8.35 2.21
N LEU A 89 -7.68 8.15 1.79
CA LEU A 89 -6.62 9.15 1.78
C LEU A 89 -6.50 9.83 0.41
#